data_AF-A0A0F7CKS6-F1
#
_entry.id   AF-A0A0F7CKS6-F1
#
_cell.length_a   1.000
_cell.length_b   1.000
_cell.length_c   1.000
_cell.angle_alpha   90.00
_cell.angle_beta   90.00
_cell.angle_gamma   90.00
#
_symmetry.space_group_name_H-M   'P 1'
#
loop_
_entity.id
_entity.type
_entity.pdbx_description
1 polymer ?
#
loop_
_entity_poly.entity_id
_entity_poly.type
_entity_poly.pdbx_seq_one_letter_code
_entity_poly.pdbx_strand_id
1 'polypeptide(L)'
;MITIYAHPRCSDSFHVYQLLEQNSLLETVKFVNTETNPLSALEAGVFAVPAFAKAGKVVLQGYFVDEEILELVKAGSILIEDEKSALDRLIKSILSSYLTSSIVYLKGSFDVLLHSEQFLLSASGAFFLPEQRNFLSMAYKYLSGLKITEENERSFHRIIAGNYIRDLYWIRGGNISRTTLESLGENHFREWILQRSSIGRVFVPQSYPLTAEVLDRIHRAWIYTLERSEIIIQRVREEQEKIPKDWL
;
A
#
# COMPACT_ATOMS: atom_id res chain seq x y z
N MET A 1 -7.77 -23.55 -1.07
CA MET A 1 -8.17 -22.55 -0.07
C MET A 1 -7.29 -21.32 -0.23
N ILE A 2 -7.90 -20.14 -0.32
CA ILE A 2 -7.19 -18.85 -0.39
C ILE A 2 -6.88 -18.38 1.03
N THR A 3 -5.68 -17.85 1.26
CA THR A 3 -5.31 -17.18 2.52
C THR A 3 -5.33 -15.68 2.29
N ILE A 4 -5.98 -14.92 3.18
CA ILE A 4 -6.08 -13.46 3.10
C ILE A 4 -5.33 -12.87 4.29
N TYR A 5 -4.21 -12.19 4.00
CA TYR A 5 -3.51 -11.39 5.00
C TYR A 5 -4.25 -10.07 5.16
N ALA A 6 -4.68 -9.78 6.38
CA ALA A 6 -5.49 -8.61 6.71
C ALA A 6 -4.92 -7.90 7.94
N HIS A 7 -5.21 -6.61 8.07
CA HIS A 7 -4.90 -5.85 9.28
C HIS A 7 -6.20 -5.36 9.91
N PRO A 8 -6.40 -5.50 11.23
CA PRO A 8 -7.67 -5.21 11.90
C PRO A 8 -8.09 -3.73 11.80
N ARG A 9 -7.13 -2.82 11.54
CA ARG A 9 -7.35 -1.38 11.37
C ARG A 9 -7.39 -0.89 9.91
N CYS A 10 -7.31 -1.79 8.94
CA CYS A 10 -7.32 -1.44 7.52
C CYS A 10 -8.76 -1.47 6.98
N SER A 11 -9.22 -0.34 6.44
CA SER A 11 -10.55 -0.21 5.83
C SER A 11 -10.75 -1.21 4.68
N ASP A 12 -9.74 -1.36 3.83
CA ASP A 12 -9.83 -2.24 2.66
C ASP A 12 -9.84 -3.72 3.08
N SER A 13 -9.15 -4.06 4.17
CA SER A 13 -9.21 -5.41 4.76
C SER A 13 -10.62 -5.72 5.30
N PHE A 14 -11.24 -4.76 5.99
CA PHE A 14 -12.60 -4.92 6.49
C PHE A 14 -13.64 -4.95 5.36
N HIS A 15 -13.46 -4.14 4.32
CA HIS A 15 -14.29 -4.19 3.10
C HIS A 15 -14.27 -5.58 2.46
N VAL A 16 -13.08 -6.18 2.30
CA VAL A 16 -12.95 -7.56 1.81
C VAL A 16 -13.69 -8.55 2.69
N TYR A 17 -13.59 -8.42 4.02
CA TYR A 17 -14.35 -9.27 4.93
C TYR A 17 -15.86 -9.14 4.69
N GLN A 18 -16.39 -7.92 4.64
CA GLN A 18 -17.82 -7.66 4.42
C GLN A 18 -18.30 -8.20 3.07
N LEU A 19 -17.50 -8.00 2.01
CA LEU A 19 -17.80 -8.52 0.68
C LEU A 19 -17.92 -10.05 0.67
N LEU A 20 -16.99 -10.74 1.35
CA LEU A 20 -17.02 -12.20 1.46
C LEU A 20 -18.16 -12.70 2.36
N GLU A 21 -18.48 -11.99 3.43
CA GLU A 21 -19.62 -12.29 4.32
C GLU A 21 -20.94 -12.22 3.55
N GLN A 22 -21.18 -11.11 2.84
CA GLN A 22 -22.38 -10.89 2.03
C GLN A 22 -22.55 -11.93 0.92
N ASN A 23 -21.45 -12.51 0.44
CA ASN A 23 -21.46 -13.55 -0.59
C ASN A 23 -21.37 -14.98 -0.02
N SER A 24 -21.45 -15.17 1.31
CA SER A 24 -21.33 -16.49 1.97
C SER A 24 -20.03 -17.23 1.65
N LEU A 25 -18.91 -16.50 1.54
CA LEU A 25 -17.59 -17.02 1.17
C LEU A 25 -16.58 -17.07 2.32
N LEU A 26 -16.90 -16.55 3.51
CA LEU A 26 -15.96 -16.48 4.64
C LEU A 26 -15.38 -17.84 5.02
N GLU A 27 -16.19 -18.91 5.00
CA GLU A 27 -15.75 -20.27 5.36
C GLU A 27 -14.80 -20.90 4.32
N THR A 28 -14.69 -20.29 3.13
CA THR A 28 -13.87 -20.81 2.02
C THR A 28 -12.44 -20.24 2.02
N VAL A 29 -12.18 -19.25 2.87
CA VAL A 29 -10.91 -18.54 2.98
C VAL A 29 -10.36 -18.65 4.39
N LYS A 30 -9.04 -18.45 4.51
CA LYS A 30 -8.37 -18.32 5.82
C LYS A 30 -7.87 -16.90 5.97
N PHE A 31 -8.33 -16.19 6.99
CA PHE A 31 -7.74 -14.91 7.35
C PHE A 31 -6.48 -15.08 8.20
N VAL A 32 -5.48 -14.24 7.97
CA VAL A 32 -4.25 -14.12 8.77
C VAL A 32 -4.13 -12.68 9.24
N ASN A 33 -4.22 -12.48 10.54
CA ASN A 33 -4.04 -11.18 11.16
C ASN A 33 -2.55 -10.79 11.15
N THR A 34 -2.24 -9.75 10.38
CA THR A 34 -0.88 -9.21 10.21
C THR A 34 -0.38 -8.40 11.41
N GLU A 35 -1.27 -7.94 12.30
CA GLU A 35 -0.90 -7.32 13.58
C GLU A 35 -0.26 -8.35 14.52
N THR A 36 -0.82 -9.56 14.57
CA THR A 36 -0.32 -10.65 15.44
C THR A 36 0.68 -11.57 14.75
N ASN A 37 0.73 -11.58 13.41
CA ASN A 37 1.64 -12.40 12.61
C ASN A 37 2.49 -11.58 11.61
N PRO A 38 3.17 -10.49 12.02
CA PRO A 38 3.81 -9.56 11.09
C PRO A 38 4.99 -10.20 10.33
N LEU A 39 5.82 -11.00 10.99
CA LEU A 39 6.99 -11.62 10.35
C LEU A 39 6.58 -12.66 9.30
N SER A 40 5.57 -13.48 9.60
CA SER A 40 5.05 -14.46 8.64
C SER A 40 4.46 -13.76 7.40
N ALA A 41 3.77 -12.63 7.57
CA ALA A 41 3.27 -11.84 6.44
C ALA A 41 4.42 -11.26 5.60
N LEU A 42 5.48 -10.76 6.22
CA LEU A 42 6.67 -10.27 5.51
C LEU A 42 7.38 -11.39 4.74
N GLU A 43 7.57 -12.55 5.35
CA GLU A 43 8.16 -13.73 4.70
C GLU A 43 7.34 -14.21 3.50
N ALA A 44 6.02 -14.07 3.56
CA ALA A 44 5.11 -14.38 2.47
C ALA A 44 5.11 -13.33 1.34
N GLY A 45 5.79 -12.19 1.50
CA GLY A 45 5.85 -11.12 0.51
C GLY A 45 4.66 -10.15 0.54
N VAL A 46 4.02 -9.97 1.71
CA VAL A 46 2.91 -9.03 1.91
C VAL A 46 3.45 -7.61 2.07
N PHE A 47 3.27 -6.78 1.03
CA PHE A 47 3.71 -5.38 0.99
C PHE A 47 2.52 -4.41 1.13
N ALA A 48 1.30 -4.92 0.98
CA ALA A 48 0.06 -4.19 1.15
C ALA A 48 -0.99 -5.14 1.73
N VAL A 49 -1.90 -4.63 2.54
CA VAL A 49 -3.06 -5.39 3.03
C VAL A 49 -4.35 -4.75 2.48
N PRO A 50 -5.37 -5.56 2.15
CA PRO A 50 -5.34 -7.02 2.17
C PRO A 50 -4.48 -7.62 1.05
N ALA A 51 -3.90 -8.78 1.31
CA ALA A 51 -3.16 -9.57 0.32
C ALA A 51 -3.71 -10.99 0.26
N PHE A 52 -3.80 -11.55 -0.94
CA PHE A 52 -4.36 -12.87 -1.19
C PHE A 52 -3.25 -13.82 -1.59
N ALA A 53 -3.20 -14.98 -0.94
CA ALA A 53 -2.23 -16.02 -1.20
C ALA A 53 -2.89 -17.35 -1.58
N LYS A 54 -2.27 -18.03 -2.54
CA LYS A 54 -2.65 -19.36 -3.02
C LYS A 54 -1.43 -20.27 -2.90
N ALA A 55 -1.59 -21.41 -2.23
CA ALA A 55 -0.51 -22.37 -1.98
C ALA A 55 0.77 -21.71 -1.39
N GLY A 56 0.59 -20.81 -0.40
CA GLY A 56 1.68 -20.14 0.31
C GLY A 56 2.34 -18.97 -0.44
N LYS A 57 1.91 -18.64 -1.66
CA LYS A 57 2.44 -17.51 -2.43
C LYS A 57 1.40 -16.39 -2.53
N VAL A 58 1.80 -15.15 -2.28
CA VAL A 58 0.93 -13.99 -2.54
C VAL A 58 0.74 -13.84 -4.05
N VAL A 59 -0.52 -13.83 -4.49
CA VAL A 59 -0.92 -13.79 -5.90
C VAL A 59 -1.65 -12.51 -6.27
N LEU A 60 -2.16 -11.78 -5.26
CA LEU A 60 -2.86 -10.51 -5.45
C LEU A 60 -2.64 -9.60 -4.23
N GLN A 61 -2.26 -8.35 -4.44
CA GLN A 61 -2.19 -7.31 -3.40
C GLN A 61 -2.20 -5.91 -4.03
N GLY A 62 -2.43 -4.87 -3.23
CA GLY A 62 -2.49 -3.49 -3.73
C GLY A 62 -3.88 -3.13 -4.28
N TYR A 63 -3.98 -2.76 -5.55
CA TYR A 63 -5.25 -2.40 -6.20
C TYR A 63 -5.98 -3.64 -6.72
N PHE A 64 -7.29 -3.71 -6.44
CA PHE A 64 -8.24 -4.70 -6.94
C PHE A 64 -9.65 -4.13 -6.91
N VAL A 65 -10.57 -4.76 -7.65
CA VAL A 65 -12.01 -4.49 -7.58
C VAL A 65 -12.75 -5.69 -6.99
N ASP A 66 -14.00 -5.47 -6.55
CA ASP A 66 -14.79 -6.46 -5.82
C ASP A 66 -15.01 -7.75 -6.64
N GLU A 67 -15.25 -7.61 -7.94
CA GLU A 67 -15.46 -8.74 -8.86
C GLU A 67 -14.25 -9.68 -8.86
N GLU A 68 -13.03 -9.13 -8.88
CA GLU A 68 -11.79 -9.89 -8.90
C GLU A 68 -11.56 -10.64 -7.59
N ILE A 69 -11.95 -10.05 -6.44
CA ILE A 69 -11.87 -10.73 -5.14
C ILE A 69 -12.79 -11.96 -5.16
N LEU A 70 -14.02 -11.79 -5.64
CA LEU A 70 -15.00 -12.87 -5.72
C LEU A 70 -14.54 -13.96 -6.70
N GLU A 71 -14.02 -13.59 -7.88
CA GLU A 71 -13.44 -14.52 -8.84
C GLU A 71 -12.25 -15.30 -8.25
N LEU A 72 -11.33 -14.60 -7.59
CA LEU A 72 -10.17 -15.23 -6.98
C LEU A 72 -10.58 -16.26 -5.92
N VAL A 73 -11.57 -15.95 -5.09
CA VAL A 73 -12.04 -16.86 -4.04
C VAL A 73 -12.82 -18.04 -4.63
N LYS A 74 -13.69 -17.81 -5.62
CA LYS A 74 -14.55 -18.86 -6.22
C LYS A 74 -13.80 -19.76 -7.21
N ALA A 75 -13.01 -19.17 -8.10
CA ALA A 75 -12.33 -19.87 -9.20
C ALA A 75 -10.84 -20.09 -8.94
N GLY A 76 -10.24 -19.38 -7.96
CA GLY A 76 -8.81 -19.48 -7.69
C GLY A 76 -7.94 -18.70 -8.70
N SER A 77 -8.54 -17.82 -9.50
CA SER A 77 -7.89 -16.95 -10.49
C SER A 77 -8.72 -15.70 -10.75
N ILE A 78 -8.08 -14.67 -11.31
CA ILE A 78 -8.73 -13.48 -11.86
C ILE A 78 -8.40 -13.37 -13.34
N LEU A 79 -9.25 -12.68 -14.10
CA LEU A 79 -8.95 -12.36 -15.49
C LEU A 79 -8.08 -11.09 -15.60
N ILE A 80 -6.95 -11.20 -16.28
CA ILE A 80 -6.15 -10.06 -16.71
C ILE A 80 -6.05 -10.13 -18.23
N GLU A 81 -6.56 -9.11 -18.91
CA GLU A 81 -6.71 -9.10 -20.37
C GLU A 81 -5.36 -9.25 -21.10
N ASP A 82 -4.37 -8.46 -20.69
CA ASP A 82 -3.04 -8.43 -21.30
C ASP A 82 -1.99 -7.83 -20.34
N GLU A 83 -0.73 -7.81 -20.77
CA GLU A 83 0.38 -7.24 -20.01
C GLU A 83 0.23 -5.72 -19.76
N LYS A 84 -0.48 -4.99 -20.62
CA LYS A 84 -0.68 -3.55 -20.48
C LYS A 84 -1.68 -3.25 -19.36
N SER A 85 -2.79 -3.98 -19.32
CA SER A 85 -3.77 -3.93 -18.23
C SER A 85 -3.12 -4.30 -16.88
N ALA A 86 -2.23 -5.31 -16.87
CA ALA A 86 -1.43 -5.65 -15.70
C ALA A 86 -0.48 -4.50 -15.28
N LEU A 87 0.15 -3.83 -16.24
CA LEU A 87 1.06 -2.71 -15.98
C LEU A 87 0.33 -1.50 -15.40
N ASP A 88 -0.83 -1.14 -15.96
CA ASP A 88 -1.67 -0.05 -15.44
C ASP A 88 -2.11 -0.34 -13.99
N ARG A 89 -2.45 -1.61 -13.72
CA ARG A 89 -2.76 -2.08 -12.37
C ARG A 89 -1.56 -2.01 -11.43
N LEU A 90 -0.37 -2.40 -11.89
CA LEU A 90 0.85 -2.31 -11.09
C LEU A 90 1.07 -0.88 -10.57
N ILE A 91 0.89 0.13 -11.44
CA ILE A 91 1.03 1.54 -11.04
C ILE A 91 -0.01 1.93 -9.99
N LYS A 92 -1.28 1.54 -10.17
CA LYS A 92 -2.32 1.77 -9.17
C LYS A 92 -1.98 1.13 -7.82
N SER A 93 -1.46 -0.10 -7.83
CA SER A 93 -1.04 -0.84 -6.62
C SER A 93 0.15 -0.19 -5.91
N ILE A 94 1.15 0.28 -6.66
CA ILE A 94 2.28 1.01 -6.10
C ILE A 94 1.79 2.30 -5.41
N LEU A 95 0.84 2.99 -6.05
CA LEU A 95 0.23 4.24 -5.58
C LEU A 95 -0.95 4.04 -4.61
N SER A 96 -1.23 2.81 -4.17
CA SER A 96 -2.21 2.53 -3.12
C SER A 96 -1.57 1.99 -1.83
N SER A 97 -0.40 1.35 -1.93
CA SER A 97 0.37 0.90 -0.76
C SER A 97 1.30 1.98 -0.23
N TYR A 98 1.22 2.22 1.08
CA TYR A 98 2.09 3.15 1.77
C TYR A 98 3.58 2.80 1.63
N LEU A 99 3.92 1.52 1.82
CA LEU A 99 5.31 1.08 1.77
C LEU A 99 5.92 1.41 0.40
N THR A 100 5.29 0.95 -0.68
CA THR A 100 5.80 1.12 -2.04
C THR A 100 5.76 2.58 -2.48
N SER A 101 4.67 3.29 -2.16
CA SER A 101 4.57 4.73 -2.47
C SER A 101 5.68 5.52 -1.78
N SER A 102 5.90 5.29 -0.49
CA SER A 102 6.85 6.10 0.28
C SER A 102 8.31 5.82 -0.09
N ILE A 103 8.69 4.55 -0.35
CA ILE A 103 10.05 4.23 -0.80
C ILE A 103 10.35 4.76 -2.20
N VAL A 104 9.40 4.65 -3.14
CA VAL A 104 9.57 5.19 -4.50
C VAL A 104 9.67 6.72 -4.43
N TYR A 105 8.80 7.36 -3.65
CA TYR A 105 8.80 8.81 -3.50
C TYR A 105 10.12 9.32 -2.92
N LEU A 106 10.57 8.77 -1.79
CA LEU A 106 11.82 9.20 -1.16
C LEU A 106 13.04 8.88 -2.02
N LYS A 107 13.08 7.73 -2.69
CA LYS A 107 14.17 7.36 -3.60
C LYS A 107 14.19 8.24 -4.86
N GLY A 108 13.04 8.77 -5.27
CA GLY A 108 12.87 9.51 -6.51
C GLY A 108 12.82 8.64 -7.77
N SER A 109 12.74 7.31 -7.61
CA SER A 109 12.75 6.36 -8.72
C SER A 109 11.98 5.09 -8.38
N PHE A 110 11.30 4.54 -9.38
CA PHE A 110 10.62 3.25 -9.31
C PHE A 110 11.59 2.06 -9.33
N ASP A 111 12.87 2.30 -9.62
CA ASP A 111 13.92 1.26 -9.71
C ASP A 111 14.03 0.41 -8.45
N VAL A 112 13.69 1.00 -7.29
CA VAL A 112 13.70 0.32 -5.98
C VAL A 112 12.80 -0.93 -5.93
N LEU A 113 11.86 -1.07 -6.87
CA LEU A 113 10.91 -2.18 -6.94
C LEU A 113 11.32 -3.29 -7.95
N LEU A 114 12.24 -2.99 -8.87
CA LEU A 114 12.48 -3.79 -10.08
C LEU A 114 12.92 -5.24 -9.81
N HIS A 115 13.61 -5.47 -8.71
CA HIS A 115 14.15 -6.78 -8.36
C HIS A 115 13.19 -7.63 -7.50
N SER A 116 12.00 -7.11 -7.19
CA SER A 116 10.98 -7.84 -6.43
C SER A 116 9.95 -8.47 -7.38
N GLU A 117 10.36 -9.48 -8.16
CA GLU A 117 9.49 -10.14 -9.16
C GLU A 117 8.15 -10.59 -8.58
N GLN A 118 8.16 -11.18 -7.38
CA GLN A 118 6.93 -11.64 -6.72
C GLN A 118 5.98 -10.49 -6.39
N PHE A 119 6.51 -9.35 -5.94
CA PHE A 119 5.72 -8.16 -5.74
C PHE A 119 5.16 -7.65 -7.08
N LEU A 120 5.99 -7.54 -8.12
CA LEU A 120 5.54 -7.07 -9.44
C LEU A 120 4.41 -7.94 -10.00
N LEU A 121 4.48 -9.27 -9.84
CA LEU A 121 3.45 -10.20 -10.30
C LEU A 121 2.16 -10.12 -9.48
N SER A 122 2.27 -10.04 -8.16
CA SER A 122 1.09 -10.00 -7.27
C SER A 122 0.41 -8.64 -7.24
N ALA A 123 1.16 -7.54 -7.35
CA ALA A 123 0.61 -6.19 -7.40
C ALA A 123 -0.10 -5.87 -8.73
N SER A 124 0.27 -6.56 -9.81
CA SER A 124 -0.29 -6.37 -11.15
C SER A 124 -1.37 -7.37 -11.52
N GLY A 125 -1.56 -8.44 -10.73
CA GLY A 125 -2.35 -9.60 -11.13
C GLY A 125 -1.69 -10.46 -12.23
N ALA A 126 -0.51 -10.09 -12.74
CA ALA A 126 0.19 -10.82 -13.79
C ALA A 126 0.61 -12.24 -13.38
N PHE A 127 0.50 -12.60 -12.09
CA PHE A 127 0.56 -13.99 -11.64
C PHE A 127 -0.37 -14.91 -12.47
N PHE A 128 -1.51 -14.39 -12.94
CA PHE A 128 -2.49 -15.15 -13.71
C PHE A 128 -2.32 -15.05 -15.23
N LEU A 129 -1.31 -14.31 -15.71
CA LEU A 129 -0.97 -14.29 -17.13
C LEU A 129 -0.19 -15.57 -17.51
N PRO A 130 -0.41 -16.12 -18.72
CA PRO A 130 0.39 -17.25 -19.21
C PRO A 130 1.88 -16.92 -19.30
N GLU A 131 2.22 -15.73 -19.80
CA GLU A 131 3.59 -15.31 -20.11
C GLU A 131 4.14 -14.29 -19.10
N GLN A 132 4.28 -14.71 -17.84
CA GLN A 132 4.76 -13.87 -16.74
C GLN A 132 6.10 -13.17 -17.03
N ARG A 133 7.00 -13.82 -17.79
CA ARG A 133 8.32 -13.29 -18.14
C ARG A 133 8.24 -12.10 -19.12
N ASN A 134 7.26 -12.10 -20.01
CA ASN A 134 7.02 -10.98 -20.92
C ASN A 134 6.54 -9.77 -20.13
N PHE A 135 5.60 -9.96 -19.22
CA PHE A 135 5.15 -8.92 -18.30
C PHE A 135 6.31 -8.35 -17.47
N LEU A 136 7.12 -9.20 -16.84
CA LEU A 136 8.26 -8.74 -16.02
C LEU A 136 9.25 -7.90 -16.83
N SER A 137 9.53 -8.31 -18.08
CA SER A 137 10.41 -7.55 -18.97
C SER A 137 9.81 -6.19 -19.37
N MET A 138 8.50 -6.15 -19.63
CA MET A 138 7.76 -4.92 -19.92
C MET A 138 7.73 -3.99 -18.70
N ALA A 139 7.40 -4.51 -17.52
CA ALA A 139 7.37 -3.77 -16.26
C ALA A 139 8.76 -3.20 -15.94
N TYR A 140 9.83 -3.99 -16.14
CA TYR A 140 11.20 -3.51 -15.94
C TYR A 140 11.51 -2.31 -16.83
N LYS A 141 11.26 -2.43 -18.15
CA LYS A 141 11.51 -1.36 -19.11
C LYS A 141 10.69 -0.11 -18.80
N TYR A 142 9.42 -0.28 -18.43
CA TYR A 142 8.52 0.82 -18.12
C TYR A 142 8.94 1.56 -16.85
N LEU A 143 9.11 0.84 -15.74
CA LEU A 143 9.45 1.44 -14.45
C LEU A 143 10.83 2.09 -14.45
N SER A 144 11.81 1.52 -15.16
CA SER A 144 13.16 2.13 -15.29
C SER A 144 13.14 3.49 -15.98
N GLY A 145 12.15 3.72 -16.85
CA GLY A 145 11.97 5.00 -17.55
C GLY A 145 10.97 5.93 -16.88
N LEU A 146 10.21 5.45 -15.89
CA LEU A 146 9.12 6.18 -15.29
C LEU A 146 9.64 7.20 -14.28
N LYS A 147 9.24 8.47 -14.48
CA LYS A 147 9.61 9.57 -13.59
C LYS A 147 8.43 9.92 -12.68
N ILE A 148 8.77 10.42 -11.50
CA ILE A 148 7.80 11.16 -10.67
C ILE A 148 7.59 12.52 -11.34
N THR A 149 6.36 12.78 -11.74
CA THR A 149 5.90 14.03 -12.37
C THR A 149 4.98 14.74 -11.40
N GLU A 150 4.72 16.04 -11.61
CA GLU A 150 3.76 16.78 -10.77
C GLU A 150 2.36 16.11 -10.76
N GLU A 151 1.97 15.48 -11.87
CA GLU A 151 0.68 14.80 -12.01
C GLU A 151 0.57 13.57 -11.10
N ASN A 152 1.59 12.69 -11.08
CA ASN A 152 1.55 11.48 -10.26
C ASN A 152 2.03 11.72 -8.82
N GLU A 153 2.77 12.80 -8.58
CA GLU A 153 3.24 13.20 -7.25
C GLU A 153 2.10 13.43 -6.26
N ARG A 154 0.99 14.02 -6.73
CA ARG A 154 -0.19 14.21 -5.90
C ARG A 154 -0.73 12.89 -5.33
N SER A 155 -0.60 11.79 -6.06
CA SER A 155 -1.00 10.46 -5.59
C SER A 155 -0.09 9.98 -4.46
N PHE A 156 1.24 10.16 -4.59
CA PHE A 156 2.19 9.88 -3.52
C PHE A 156 1.88 10.69 -2.26
N HIS A 157 1.68 12.00 -2.40
CA HIS A 157 1.34 12.88 -1.28
C HIS A 157 0.05 12.45 -0.58
N ARG A 158 -0.99 12.10 -1.34
CA ARG A 158 -2.27 11.64 -0.79
C ARG A 158 -2.10 10.39 0.09
N ILE A 159 -1.31 9.42 -0.36
CA ILE A 159 -1.05 8.18 0.38
C ILE A 159 -0.21 8.45 1.61
N ILE A 160 0.88 9.21 1.48
CA ILE A 160 1.79 9.54 2.58
C ILE A 160 1.03 10.32 3.66
N ALA A 161 0.34 11.41 3.29
CA ALA A 161 -0.41 12.26 4.20
C ALA A 161 -1.54 11.48 4.90
N GLY A 162 -2.27 10.64 4.16
CA GLY A 162 -3.32 9.80 4.71
C GLY A 162 -2.81 8.84 5.78
N ASN A 163 -1.66 8.19 5.54
CA ASN A 163 -1.08 7.27 6.52
C ASN A 163 -0.45 8.00 7.72
N TYR A 164 0.15 9.17 7.52
CA TYR A 164 0.65 9.98 8.64
C TYR A 164 -0.48 10.38 9.60
N ILE A 165 -1.58 10.90 9.06
CA ILE A 165 -2.74 11.29 9.86
C ILE A 165 -3.39 10.07 10.51
N ARG A 166 -3.42 8.90 9.84
CA ARG A 166 -3.93 7.66 10.41
C ARG A 166 -3.08 7.15 11.57
N ASP A 167 -1.75 7.16 11.45
CA ASP A 167 -0.85 6.78 12.54
C ASP A 167 -1.04 7.74 13.74
N LEU A 168 -1.12 9.05 13.49
CA LEU A 168 -1.42 10.02 14.55
C LEU A 168 -2.81 9.81 15.18
N TYR A 169 -3.80 9.35 14.41
CA TYR A 169 -5.16 9.10 14.88
C TYR A 169 -5.13 8.00 15.92
N TRP A 170 -4.43 6.90 15.61
CA TRP A 170 -4.26 5.79 16.54
C TRP A 170 -3.48 6.20 17.78
N ILE A 171 -2.35 6.91 17.62
CA ILE A 171 -1.50 7.33 18.74
C ILE A 171 -2.22 8.28 19.69
N ARG A 172 -3.05 9.19 19.16
CA ARG A 172 -3.74 10.23 19.94
C ARG A 172 -5.19 9.89 20.29
N GLY A 173 -5.63 8.66 20.03
CA GLY A 173 -7.00 8.22 20.32
C GLY A 173 -8.07 9.04 19.60
N GLY A 174 -7.81 9.41 18.35
CA GLY A 174 -8.75 10.15 17.48
C GLY A 174 -8.72 11.67 17.61
N ASN A 175 -8.01 12.21 18.59
CA ASN A 175 -7.91 13.65 18.84
C ASN A 175 -6.80 14.29 18.00
N ILE A 176 -7.08 14.52 16.71
CA ILE A 176 -6.21 15.27 15.80
C ILE A 176 -6.95 16.46 15.22
N SER A 177 -6.25 17.58 15.14
CA SER A 177 -6.66 18.77 14.41
C SER A 177 -5.47 19.30 13.59
N ARG A 178 -5.72 20.29 12.74
CA ARG A 178 -4.65 21.03 12.05
C ARG A 178 -3.65 21.63 13.03
N THR A 179 -4.11 22.21 14.15
CA THR A 179 -3.24 22.77 15.20
C THR A 179 -2.31 21.71 15.79
N THR A 180 -2.78 20.47 15.95
CA THR A 180 -1.93 19.35 16.37
C THR A 180 -0.79 19.14 15.38
N LEU A 181 -1.07 19.14 14.07
CA LEU A 181 -0.04 18.96 13.04
C LEU A 181 0.96 20.12 13.04
N GLU A 182 0.47 21.36 13.07
CA GLU A 182 1.31 22.57 13.12
C GLU A 182 2.24 22.56 14.34
N SER A 183 1.76 22.09 15.49
CA SER A 183 2.57 21.97 16.71
C SER A 183 3.68 20.91 16.63
N LEU A 184 3.45 19.82 15.89
CA LEU A 184 4.47 18.79 15.64
C LEU A 184 5.52 19.26 14.63
N GLY A 185 5.09 20.01 13.62
CA GLY A 185 5.95 20.61 12.62
C GLY A 185 6.57 19.62 11.62
N GLU A 186 7.25 20.18 10.62
CA GLU A 186 7.85 19.42 9.51
C GLU A 186 8.93 18.44 9.98
N ASN A 187 9.71 18.79 11.01
CA ASN A 187 10.77 17.91 11.51
C ASN A 187 10.22 16.58 12.01
N HIS A 188 9.08 16.59 12.70
CA HIS A 188 8.42 15.37 13.16
C HIS A 188 7.89 14.55 11.97
N PHE A 189 7.29 15.20 10.98
CA PHE A 189 6.84 14.54 9.75
C PHE A 189 8.01 13.89 8.99
N ARG A 190 9.15 14.60 8.89
CA ARG A 190 10.40 14.10 8.29
C ARG A 190 10.91 12.87 9.01
N GLU A 191 10.97 12.89 10.35
CA GLU A 191 11.40 11.73 11.13
C GLU A 191 10.45 10.54 10.94
N TRP A 192 9.14 10.78 10.97
CA TRP A 192 8.13 9.76 10.75
C TRP A 192 8.26 9.10 9.37
N ILE A 193 8.32 9.88 8.29
CA ILE A 193 8.34 9.31 6.94
C ILE A 193 9.63 8.50 6.68
N LEU A 194 10.78 8.99 7.16
CA LEU A 194 12.04 8.27 7.03
C LEU A 194 12.05 6.93 7.77
N GLN A 195 11.45 6.88 8.96
CA GLN A 195 11.33 5.64 9.73
C GLN A 195 10.32 4.68 9.10
N ARG A 196 9.16 5.18 8.71
CA ARG A 196 8.05 4.35 8.22
C ARG A 196 8.24 3.88 6.77
N SER A 197 9.12 4.50 6.00
CA SER A 197 9.59 4.01 4.70
C SER A 197 10.69 2.95 4.80
N SER A 198 10.90 2.35 5.96
CA SER A 198 11.91 1.31 6.16
C SER A 198 11.34 0.07 6.86
N ILE A 199 11.95 -1.08 6.60
CA ILE A 199 11.72 -2.31 7.36
C ILE A 199 13.02 -2.65 8.08
N GLY A 200 13.10 -2.28 9.36
CA GLY A 200 14.36 -2.30 10.09
C GLY A 200 15.38 -1.36 9.45
N ARG A 201 16.45 -1.90 8.86
CA ARG A 201 17.43 -1.12 8.06
C ARG A 201 17.25 -1.26 6.55
N VAL A 202 16.33 -2.12 6.10
CA VAL A 202 15.99 -2.26 4.68
C VAL A 202 15.22 -1.02 4.24
N PHE A 203 15.57 -0.49 3.06
CA PHE A 203 15.05 0.77 2.51
C PHE A 203 15.40 2.06 3.26
N VAL A 204 16.17 1.99 4.35
CA VAL A 204 16.72 3.21 4.96
C VAL A 204 17.50 3.95 3.87
N PRO A 205 17.22 5.25 3.62
CA PRO A 205 17.93 6.02 2.62
C PRO A 205 19.44 5.95 2.89
N GLN A 206 20.20 5.38 1.94
CA GLN A 206 21.60 5.01 2.14
C GLN A 206 22.56 6.21 2.25
N SER A 207 22.07 7.44 2.03
CA SER A 207 22.89 8.64 1.96
C SER A 207 22.63 9.53 3.16
N TYR A 208 23.56 9.53 4.12
CA TYR A 208 23.66 10.59 5.12
C TYR A 208 24.84 11.51 4.77
N PRO A 209 24.69 12.84 4.82
CA PRO A 209 23.44 13.57 5.10
C PRO A 209 22.40 13.38 3.98
N LEU A 210 21.13 13.59 4.32
CA LEU A 210 20.05 13.59 3.33
C LEU A 210 20.34 14.65 2.26
N THR A 211 20.07 14.31 1.00
CA THR A 211 20.25 15.24 -0.12
C THR A 211 19.19 16.34 -0.08
N ALA A 212 19.50 17.50 -0.66
CA ALA A 212 18.54 18.61 -0.80
C ALA A 212 17.26 18.16 -1.54
N GLU A 213 17.39 17.26 -2.51
CA GLU A 213 16.25 16.71 -3.27
C GLU A 213 15.32 15.86 -2.40
N VAL A 214 15.86 15.05 -1.49
CA VAL A 214 15.04 14.27 -0.54
C VAL A 214 14.34 15.21 0.44
N LEU A 215 15.06 16.22 0.95
CA LEU A 215 14.48 17.22 1.84
C LEU A 215 13.35 18.01 1.16
N ASP A 216 13.52 18.42 -0.08
CA ASP A 216 12.48 19.10 -0.88
C ASP A 216 11.24 18.23 -1.09
N ARG A 217 11.41 16.94 -1.43
CA ARG A 217 10.28 15.99 -1.53
C ARG A 217 9.51 15.88 -0.21
N ILE A 218 10.21 15.74 0.91
CA ILE A 218 9.59 15.66 2.23
C ILE A 218 8.83 16.95 2.52
N HIS A 219 9.43 18.11 2.24
CA HIS A 219 8.80 19.42 2.40
C HIS A 219 7.50 19.53 1.58
N ARG A 220 7.52 19.16 0.29
CA ARG A 220 6.32 19.20 -0.56
C ARG A 220 5.21 18.26 -0.07
N ALA A 221 5.56 17.06 0.40
CA ALA A 221 4.59 16.16 1.02
C ALA A 221 4.03 16.72 2.35
N TRP A 222 4.84 17.43 3.13
CA TRP A 222 4.41 18.10 4.36
C TRP A 222 3.44 19.25 4.07
N ILE A 223 3.75 20.11 3.09
CA ILE A 223 2.85 21.20 2.66
C ILE A 223 1.50 20.64 2.23
N TYR A 224 1.50 19.61 1.37
CA TYR A 224 0.27 18.94 0.98
C TYR A 224 -0.53 18.41 2.19
N THR A 225 0.17 17.79 3.15
CA THR A 225 -0.43 17.25 4.37
C THR A 225 -1.12 18.35 5.19
N LEU A 226 -0.47 19.50 5.39
CA LEU A 226 -1.03 20.63 6.11
C LEU A 226 -2.24 21.23 5.38
N GLU A 227 -2.09 21.52 4.08
CA GLU A 227 -3.13 22.14 3.26
C GLU A 227 -4.40 21.29 3.17
N ARG A 228 -4.26 19.95 3.19
CA ARG A 228 -5.37 19.01 3.07
C ARG A 228 -5.77 18.37 4.40
N SER A 229 -5.17 18.80 5.51
CA SER A 229 -5.29 18.15 6.81
C SER A 229 -6.73 17.92 7.26
N GLU A 230 -7.60 18.93 7.17
CA GLU A 230 -9.01 18.81 7.61
C GLU A 230 -9.77 17.72 6.86
N ILE A 231 -9.67 17.71 5.52
CA ILE A 231 -10.33 16.72 4.67
C ILE A 231 -9.77 15.32 4.95
N ILE A 232 -8.45 15.20 5.12
CA ILE A 232 -7.81 13.90 5.39
C ILE A 232 -8.18 13.39 6.79
N ILE A 233 -8.18 14.25 7.81
CA ILE A 233 -8.60 13.89 9.18
C ILE A 233 -10.04 13.40 9.19
N GLN A 234 -10.94 14.12 8.52
CA GLN A 234 -12.35 13.72 8.45
C GLN A 234 -12.50 12.36 7.77
N ARG A 235 -11.84 12.15 6.63
CA ARG A 235 -11.85 10.86 5.92
C ARG A 235 -11.30 9.73 6.80
N VAL A 236 -10.15 9.94 7.44
CA VAL A 236 -9.54 8.94 8.34
C VAL A 236 -10.47 8.62 9.52
N ARG A 237 -11.14 9.62 10.09
CA ARG A 237 -12.13 9.40 11.16
C ARG A 237 -13.26 8.51 10.68
N GLU A 238 -13.88 8.85 9.54
CA GLU A 238 -14.98 8.05 8.96
C GLU A 238 -14.56 6.63 8.59
N GLU A 239 -13.33 6.45 8.07
CA GLU A 239 -12.75 5.14 7.78
C GLU A 239 -12.61 4.32 9.07
N GLN A 240 -12.02 4.89 10.13
CA GLN A 240 -11.67 4.16 11.35
C GLN A 240 -12.86 3.88 12.27
N GLU A 241 -13.87 4.75 12.29
CA GLU A 241 -15.09 4.55 13.09
C GLU A 241 -15.99 3.43 12.54
N LYS A 242 -15.89 3.11 11.26
CA LYS A 242 -16.66 2.03 10.61
C LYS A 242 -16.10 0.63 10.88
N ILE A 243 -14.86 0.52 11.36
CA ILE A 243 -14.18 -0.76 11.55
C ILE A 243 -14.43 -1.27 12.98
N PRO A 244 -15.09 -2.43 13.16
CA PRO A 244 -15.27 -3.04 14.48
C PRO A 244 -13.93 -3.39 15.12
N LYS A 245 -13.84 -3.45 16.46
CA LYS A 245 -12.56 -3.80 17.12
C LYS A 245 -12.14 -5.25 16.92
N ASP A 246 -13.10 -6.17 16.78
CA ASP A 246 -12.88 -7.62 16.86
C ASP A 246 -13.46 -8.36 15.64
N TRP A 247 -13.33 -7.80 14.43
CA TRP A 247 -13.83 -8.44 13.21
C TRP A 247 -12.88 -9.53 12.66
N LEU A 248 -11.61 -9.50 13.05
CA LEU A 248 -10.51 -10.34 12.54
C LEU A 248 -9.83 -11.08 13.69
#